data_AF-A0A534NXG8-F1
#
_entry.id   AF-A0A534NXG8-F1
#
_cell.length_a   1.000
_cell.length_b   1.000
_cell.length_c   1.000
_cell.angle_alpha   90.00
_cell.angle_beta   90.00
_cell.angle_gamma   90.00
#
_symmetry.space_group_name_H-M   'P 1'
#
loop_
_entity.id
_entity.type
_entity.pdbx_description
1 polymer ?
#
loop_
_entity_poly.entity_id
_entity_poly.type
_entity_poly.pdbx_seq_one_letter_code
_entity_poly.pdbx_strand_id
1 'polypeptide(L)'
;MFRRVIANGSTGTPPASCAAGWRRGSSAATTLPPSTRIVDREFDRVDSGARELEAHLGNTVHRIWRLTDAGAHQRIAAAMADRKVYIADGHHRYETMLAIREELRPQARSPRASIEYGSMFLTSMEDPGVVILPTHRVVHGLADFDLERVLEQLGSRFAVDELAAMTSAELRTKLASRERSFLLASRGRIFLLSLRPGAEAAVAGPEPLRTLDVPILHALVLEQTLGIDRAAQEKQTNLRYVKDFDAALEESRRPDVQAAFLLNPTRISQLRAVADAGEVMPQKSTFFFPKLASGLVLDPIDPLEEA
;
A
#
# COMPACT_ATOMS: atom_id res chain seq x y z
N MET A 1 -16.04 5.99 -13.19
CA MET A 1 -14.88 6.70 -12.60
C MET A 1 -15.35 7.30 -11.27
N PHE A 2 -14.91 6.76 -10.13
CA PHE A 2 -15.31 7.25 -8.80
C PHE A 2 -14.25 8.21 -8.28
N ARG A 3 -14.66 9.38 -7.81
CA ARG A 3 -13.81 10.31 -7.07
C ARG A 3 -14.33 10.35 -5.63
N ARG A 4 -13.39 10.28 -4.68
CA ARG A 4 -13.55 10.72 -3.29
C ARG A 4 -14.46 9.86 -2.37
N VAL A 5 -13.82 9.09 -1.49
CA VAL A 5 -14.42 8.77 -0.18
C VAL A 5 -14.19 10.00 0.72
N ILE A 6 -15.14 10.93 0.76
CA ILE A 6 -15.13 11.98 1.80
C ILE A 6 -15.65 11.33 3.09
N ALA A 7 -14.74 10.84 3.92
CA ALA A 7 -15.00 10.54 5.32
C ALA A 7 -15.07 11.85 6.13
N ASN A 8 -16.04 12.73 5.83
CA ASN A 8 -16.39 13.85 6.70
C ASN A 8 -17.67 13.50 7.44
N GLY A 9 -17.52 13.30 8.75
CA GLY A 9 -18.60 13.05 9.70
C GLY A 9 -18.53 11.66 10.34
N SER A 10 -17.89 11.59 11.51
CA SER A 10 -17.70 10.45 12.43
C SER A 10 -16.68 9.38 12.01
N THR A 11 -15.45 9.56 12.52
CA THR A 11 -14.55 8.50 13.02
C THR A 11 -14.64 7.13 12.34
N GLY A 12 -14.32 7.08 11.06
CA GLY A 12 -13.59 5.94 10.49
C GLY A 12 -12.17 5.97 11.00
N THR A 13 -11.99 5.85 12.33
CA THR A 13 -10.66 5.75 12.93
C THR A 13 -10.02 4.52 12.29
N PRO A 14 -8.76 4.58 11.81
CA PRO A 14 -7.99 3.34 11.79
C PRO A 14 -8.06 2.72 13.21
N PRO A 15 -7.79 1.42 13.42
CA PRO A 15 -7.61 0.90 14.78
C PRO A 15 -6.89 1.95 15.62
N ALA A 16 -7.46 2.36 16.78
CA ALA A 16 -7.28 3.69 17.39
C ALA A 16 -5.82 4.17 17.55
N SER A 17 -4.89 3.22 17.50
CA SER A 17 -3.44 3.27 17.40
C SER A 17 -2.85 3.90 16.11
N CYS A 18 -3.41 3.63 14.93
CA CYS A 18 -2.76 3.94 13.64
C CYS A 18 -2.82 5.42 13.23
N ALA A 19 -3.83 6.17 13.69
CA ALA A 19 -3.97 7.60 13.41
C ALA A 19 -3.24 8.52 14.41
N ALA A 20 -2.96 8.03 15.62
CA ALA A 20 -2.54 8.88 16.73
C ALA A 20 -1.07 9.36 16.66
N GLY A 21 -0.23 8.73 15.82
CA GLY A 21 1.21 9.03 15.74
C GLY A 21 1.69 9.81 14.51
N TRP A 22 0.87 9.91 13.46
CA TRP A 22 1.24 10.63 12.23
C TRP A 22 0.76 12.08 12.33
N ARG A 23 1.47 12.89 13.12
CA ARG A 23 1.29 14.35 13.05
C ARG A 23 1.64 14.78 11.63
N ARG A 24 0.74 15.53 11.01
CA ARG A 24 0.99 16.32 9.80
C ARG A 24 2.29 17.10 10.01
N GLY A 25 3.39 16.65 9.41
CA GLY A 25 4.55 17.50 9.21
C GLY A 25 4.07 18.71 8.42
N SER A 26 4.22 19.91 8.97
CA SER A 26 3.93 21.16 8.27
C SER A 26 4.97 21.40 7.18
N SER A 27 4.96 20.58 6.14
CA SER A 27 5.41 21.02 4.83
C SER A 27 4.22 21.78 4.25
N ALA A 28 4.39 23.08 4.00
CA ALA A 28 3.41 23.87 3.29
C ALA A 28 3.00 23.09 2.05
N ALA A 29 1.74 22.63 2.02
CA ALA A 29 1.17 22.06 0.82
C ALA A 29 1.32 23.12 -0.26
N THR A 30 2.27 22.94 -1.16
CA THR A 30 2.35 23.75 -2.36
C THR A 30 1.11 23.36 -3.16
N THR A 31 0.04 24.12 -2.93
CA THR A 31 -1.19 24.02 -3.70
C THR A 31 -0.81 24.28 -5.14
N LEU A 32 -0.72 23.21 -5.94
CA LEU A 32 -0.49 23.34 -7.37
C LEU A 32 -1.59 24.25 -7.94
N PRO A 33 -1.24 25.12 -8.91
CA PRO A 33 -2.19 26.09 -9.44
C PRO A 33 -3.43 25.39 -10.03
N PRO A 34 -4.59 26.07 -10.04
CA PRO A 34 -5.90 25.50 -10.39
C PRO A 34 -5.98 24.81 -11.77
N SER A 35 -5.02 25.02 -12.65
CA SER A 35 -4.98 24.54 -14.05
C SER A 35 -4.67 23.05 -14.20
N THR A 36 -4.22 22.33 -13.16
CA THR A 36 -3.78 20.93 -13.22
C THR A 36 -4.87 19.89 -12.97
N ARG A 37 -6.13 20.31 -12.80
CA ARG A 37 -7.24 19.47 -12.33
C ARG A 37 -8.44 19.47 -13.29
N ILE A 38 -8.18 19.37 -14.59
CA ILE A 38 -9.25 19.32 -15.61
C ILE A 38 -10.24 18.20 -15.31
N VAL A 39 -9.74 16.98 -15.05
CA VAL A 39 -10.56 15.81 -14.68
C VAL A 39 -11.39 16.09 -13.43
N ASP A 40 -10.75 16.61 -12.39
CA ASP A 40 -11.37 16.92 -11.10
C ASP A 40 -12.54 17.91 -11.22
N ARG A 41 -12.41 18.96 -12.05
CA ARG A 41 -13.47 19.97 -12.25
C ARG A 41 -14.75 19.39 -12.81
N GLU A 42 -14.67 18.34 -13.62
CA GLU A 42 -15.84 17.67 -14.19
C GLU A 42 -16.72 17.02 -13.12
N PHE A 43 -16.15 16.70 -11.96
CA PHE A 43 -16.87 16.10 -10.83
C PHE A 43 -17.45 17.13 -9.86
N ASP A 44 -17.00 18.38 -9.83
CA ASP A 44 -17.39 19.36 -8.81
C ASP A 44 -18.91 19.62 -8.77
N ARG A 45 -19.56 19.61 -9.95
CA ARG A 45 -21.03 19.74 -10.08
C ARG A 45 -21.76 18.50 -9.59
N VAL A 46 -21.19 17.32 -9.82
CA VAL A 46 -21.78 16.03 -9.45
C VAL A 46 -21.67 15.79 -7.94
N ASP A 47 -20.53 16.11 -7.34
CA ASP A 47 -20.28 15.97 -5.90
C ASP A 47 -21.23 16.80 -5.04
N SER A 48 -21.73 17.91 -5.59
CA SER A 48 -22.70 18.81 -4.93
C SER A 48 -24.16 18.40 -5.18
N GLY A 49 -24.40 17.42 -6.05
CA GLY A 49 -25.71 16.90 -6.40
C GLY A 49 -26.19 15.77 -5.48
N ALA A 50 -27.35 15.20 -5.82
CA ALA A 50 -27.88 14.03 -5.15
C ALA A 50 -26.97 12.81 -5.34
N ARG A 51 -26.78 12.05 -4.28
CA ARG A 51 -26.03 10.78 -4.29
C ARG A 51 -26.86 9.72 -4.99
N GLU A 52 -26.22 8.88 -5.81
CA GLU A 52 -26.84 7.70 -6.42
C GLU A 52 -26.96 6.57 -5.39
N LEU A 53 -25.92 6.40 -4.57
CA LEU A 53 -25.88 5.36 -3.54
C LEU A 53 -25.17 5.89 -2.28
N GLU A 54 -25.68 5.49 -1.13
CA GLU A 54 -24.94 5.54 0.13
C GLU A 54 -24.97 4.15 0.78
N ALA A 55 -23.81 3.64 1.16
CA ALA A 55 -23.66 2.33 1.80
C ALA A 55 -22.78 2.45 3.04
N HIS A 56 -23.10 1.69 4.07
CA HIS A 56 -22.38 1.66 5.35
C HIS A 56 -21.74 0.28 5.50
N LEU A 57 -20.41 0.20 5.47
CA LEU A 57 -19.66 -1.03 5.68
C LEU A 57 -18.75 -0.87 6.90
N GLY A 58 -19.13 -1.51 8.00
CA GLY A 58 -18.46 -1.32 9.29
C GLY A 58 -18.54 0.14 9.73
N ASN A 59 -17.38 0.78 9.94
CA ASN A 59 -17.26 2.19 10.29
C ASN A 59 -17.00 3.11 9.08
N THR A 60 -17.17 2.61 7.85
CA THR A 60 -16.92 3.35 6.62
C THR A 60 -18.22 3.65 5.89
N VAL A 61 -18.43 4.91 5.53
CA VAL A 61 -19.54 5.34 4.69
C VAL A 61 -19.05 5.53 3.26
N HIS A 62 -19.61 4.77 2.33
CA HIS A 62 -19.38 4.88 0.90
C HIS A 62 -20.49 5.71 0.28
N ARG A 63 -20.12 6.76 -0.45
CA ARG A 63 -21.06 7.62 -1.18
C ARG A 63 -20.66 7.63 -2.64
N ILE A 64 -21.65 7.38 -3.49
CA ILE A 64 -21.44 7.27 -4.93
C ILE A 64 -22.32 8.29 -5.61
N TRP A 65 -21.73 9.00 -6.56
CA TRP A 65 -22.43 9.87 -7.47
C TRP A 65 -22.20 9.38 -8.90
N ARG A 66 -23.19 9.60 -9.76
CA ARG A 66 -23.14 9.19 -11.16
C ARG A 66 -22.94 10.42 -12.05
N LEU A 67 -21.87 10.40 -12.85
CA LEU A 67 -21.64 11.40 -13.90
C LEU A 67 -22.19 10.85 -15.22
N THR A 68 -23.29 11.42 -15.72
CA THR A 68 -23.94 11.02 -16.98
C THR A 68 -23.69 12.00 -18.14
N ASP A 69 -23.00 13.12 -17.90
CA ASP A 69 -22.73 14.13 -18.91
C ASP A 69 -21.68 13.62 -19.92
N ALA A 70 -22.12 13.38 -21.16
CA ALA A 70 -21.26 12.86 -22.23
C ALA A 70 -20.11 13.82 -22.59
N GLY A 71 -20.32 15.14 -22.47
CA GLY A 71 -19.26 16.13 -22.72
C GLY A 71 -18.16 16.06 -21.66
N ALA A 72 -18.54 15.83 -20.40
CA ALA A 72 -17.61 15.61 -19.30
C ALA A 72 -16.81 14.33 -19.52
N HIS A 73 -17.45 13.24 -19.95
CA HIS A 73 -16.75 12.00 -20.33
C HIS A 73 -15.68 12.24 -21.40
N GLN A 74 -16.02 12.98 -22.47
CA GLN A 74 -15.08 13.31 -23.54
C GLN A 74 -13.89 14.15 -23.04
N ARG A 75 -14.14 15.17 -22.20
CA ARG A 75 -13.08 16.00 -21.61
C ARG A 75 -12.16 15.21 -20.69
N ILE A 76 -12.72 14.31 -19.87
CA ILE A 76 -11.94 13.40 -19.02
C ILE A 76 -11.09 12.47 -19.89
N ALA A 77 -11.68 11.83 -20.90
CA ALA A 77 -10.95 10.92 -21.79
C ALA A 77 -9.79 11.64 -22.50
N ALA A 78 -10.04 12.84 -23.06
CA ALA A 78 -9.00 13.65 -23.69
C ALA A 78 -7.89 14.05 -22.71
N ALA A 79 -8.22 14.44 -21.48
CA ALA A 79 -7.23 14.79 -20.46
C ALA A 79 -6.37 13.60 -19.99
N MET A 80 -6.88 12.37 -20.15
CA MET A 80 -6.24 11.12 -19.73
C MET A 80 -5.50 10.39 -20.86
N ALA A 81 -5.70 10.78 -22.12
CA ALA A 81 -5.19 10.05 -23.30
C ALA A 81 -3.68 9.77 -23.24
N ASP A 82 -2.88 10.77 -22.84
CA ASP A 82 -1.41 10.66 -22.77
C ASP A 82 -0.88 10.40 -21.34
N ARG A 83 -1.77 10.03 -20.41
CA ARG A 83 -1.40 9.83 -19.00
C ARG A 83 -1.07 8.38 -18.73
N LYS A 84 0.04 8.16 -18.03
CA LYS A 84 0.35 6.85 -17.43
C LYS A 84 -0.53 6.61 -16.21
N VAL A 85 -1.17 5.45 -16.16
CA VAL A 85 -1.92 4.95 -15.00
C VAL A 85 -1.10 3.83 -14.36
N TYR A 86 -1.03 3.84 -13.04
CA TYR A 86 -0.32 2.84 -12.25
C TYR A 86 -1.32 1.98 -11.50
N ILE A 87 -1.12 0.66 -11.53
CA ILE A 87 -1.94 -0.27 -10.77
C ILE A 87 -1.49 -0.22 -9.30
N ALA A 88 -2.22 0.52 -8.48
CA ALA A 88 -1.98 0.60 -7.05
C ALA A 88 -2.39 -0.68 -6.31
N ASP A 89 -3.50 -1.28 -6.74
CA ASP A 89 -4.05 -2.52 -6.18
C ASP A 89 -4.86 -3.23 -7.27
N GLY A 90 -4.87 -4.56 -7.27
CA GLY A 90 -5.62 -5.37 -8.21
C GLY A 90 -4.82 -5.95 -9.36
N HIS A 91 -3.51 -6.16 -9.22
CA HIS A 91 -2.68 -6.85 -10.23
C HIS A 91 -3.28 -8.19 -10.66
N HIS A 92 -3.62 -9.07 -9.72
CA HIS A 92 -4.30 -10.35 -10.03
C HIS A 92 -5.68 -10.17 -10.66
N ARG A 93 -6.42 -9.11 -10.27
CA ARG A 93 -7.71 -8.79 -10.90
C ARG A 93 -7.51 -8.37 -12.35
N TYR A 94 -6.48 -7.58 -12.63
CA TYR A 94 -6.11 -7.17 -13.98
C TYR A 94 -5.65 -8.34 -14.84
N GLU A 95 -4.80 -9.23 -14.32
CA GLU A 95 -4.41 -10.48 -14.99
C GLU A 95 -5.62 -11.36 -15.32
N THR A 96 -6.57 -11.47 -14.38
CA THR A 96 -7.83 -12.20 -14.59
C THR A 96 -8.68 -11.55 -15.68
N MET A 97 -8.82 -10.22 -15.68
CA MET A 97 -9.54 -9.49 -16.73
C MET A 97 -8.89 -9.72 -18.11
N LEU A 98 -7.56 -9.74 -18.21
CA LEU A 98 -6.86 -10.06 -19.46
C LEU A 98 -7.13 -11.50 -19.91
N ALA A 99 -7.10 -12.47 -19.00
CA ALA A 99 -7.40 -13.86 -19.34
C ALA A 99 -8.84 -14.04 -19.85
N ILE A 100 -9.82 -13.44 -19.15
CA ILE A 100 -11.23 -13.45 -19.57
C ILE A 100 -11.41 -12.77 -20.93
N ARG A 101 -10.73 -11.64 -21.15
CA ARG A 101 -10.72 -10.92 -22.43
C ARG A 101 -10.25 -11.83 -23.57
N GLU A 102 -9.15 -12.56 -23.40
CA GLU A 102 -8.65 -13.48 -24.45
C GLU A 102 -9.58 -14.69 -24.67
N GLU A 103 -10.17 -15.22 -23.60
CA GLU A 103 -11.13 -16.34 -23.67
C GLU A 103 -12.41 -15.96 -24.42
N LEU A 104 -12.95 -14.77 -24.17
CA LEU A 104 -14.23 -14.32 -24.72
C LEU A 104 -14.09 -13.55 -26.04
N ARG A 105 -12.90 -13.07 -26.42
CA ARG A 105 -12.69 -12.32 -27.67
C ARG A 105 -13.24 -13.00 -28.92
N PRO A 106 -13.15 -14.32 -29.12
CA PRO A 106 -13.74 -14.98 -30.30
C PRO A 106 -15.25 -14.79 -30.44
N GLN A 107 -15.94 -14.46 -29.34
CA GLN A 107 -17.39 -14.22 -29.29
C GLN A 107 -17.74 -12.73 -29.48
N ALA A 108 -16.74 -11.84 -29.50
CA ALA A 108 -16.94 -10.40 -29.59
C ALA A 108 -17.56 -9.99 -30.93
N ARG A 109 -18.64 -9.21 -30.88
CA ARG A 109 -19.29 -8.67 -32.09
C ARG A 109 -18.65 -7.38 -32.61
N SER A 110 -17.81 -6.76 -31.79
CA SER A 110 -17.26 -5.43 -32.04
C SER A 110 -15.86 -5.31 -31.43
N PRO A 111 -14.95 -4.55 -32.05
CA PRO A 111 -13.68 -4.15 -31.41
C PRO A 111 -13.88 -3.28 -30.16
N ARG A 112 -15.11 -2.79 -29.91
CA ARG A 112 -15.50 -2.06 -28.70
C ARG A 112 -16.37 -2.89 -27.76
N ALA A 113 -16.33 -4.22 -27.85
CA ALA A 113 -17.06 -5.08 -26.94
C ALA A 113 -16.64 -4.83 -25.48
N SER A 114 -17.58 -4.98 -24.54
CA SER A 114 -17.35 -4.71 -23.10
C SER A 114 -16.11 -5.42 -22.53
N ILE A 115 -15.81 -6.62 -23.02
CA ILE A 115 -14.64 -7.44 -22.64
C ILE A 115 -13.28 -6.77 -22.91
N GLU A 116 -13.23 -5.75 -23.78
CA GLU A 116 -12.02 -4.99 -24.06
C GLU A 116 -11.76 -3.90 -23.00
N TYR A 117 -12.70 -3.70 -22.07
CA TYR A 117 -12.65 -2.72 -21.01
C TYR A 117 -12.77 -3.37 -19.63
N GLY A 118 -12.11 -2.78 -18.64
CA GLY A 118 -12.15 -3.23 -17.27
C GLY A 118 -12.65 -2.13 -16.34
N SER A 119 -13.62 -2.46 -15.49
CA SER A 119 -14.08 -1.56 -14.44
C SER A 119 -12.94 -1.28 -13.44
N MET A 120 -12.58 -0.01 -13.29
CA MET A 120 -11.53 0.42 -12.39
C MET A 120 -11.94 1.59 -11.49
N PHE A 121 -11.32 1.61 -10.31
CA PHE A 121 -11.25 2.82 -9.51
C PHE A 121 -9.98 3.58 -9.87
N LEU A 122 -10.16 4.83 -10.31
CA LEU A 122 -9.06 5.73 -10.63
C LEU A 122 -9.05 6.87 -9.63
N THR A 123 -7.90 7.09 -8.99
CA THR A 123 -7.67 8.18 -8.06
C THR A 123 -6.33 8.84 -8.36
N SER A 124 -6.22 10.13 -8.05
CA SER A 124 -4.95 10.83 -8.15
C SER A 124 -3.98 10.30 -7.10
N MET A 125 -2.73 10.09 -7.48
CA MET A 125 -1.65 9.77 -6.53
C MET A 125 -1.40 10.89 -5.51
N GLU A 126 -1.85 12.10 -5.82
CA GLU A 126 -1.72 13.30 -4.99
C GLU A 126 -3.00 13.57 -4.17
N ASP A 127 -3.99 12.68 -4.22
CA ASP A 127 -5.19 12.80 -3.41
C ASP A 127 -4.81 12.66 -1.92
N PRO A 128 -5.05 13.69 -1.09
CA PRO A 128 -4.68 13.67 0.32
C PRO A 128 -5.45 12.61 1.14
N GLY A 129 -6.54 12.07 0.59
CA GLY A 129 -7.32 10.98 1.18
C GLY A 129 -6.74 9.59 0.91
N VAL A 130 -5.74 9.45 0.04
CA VAL A 130 -5.07 8.18 -0.26
C VAL A 130 -3.78 8.10 0.54
N VAL A 131 -3.69 7.13 1.44
CA VAL A 131 -2.48 6.86 2.21
C VAL A 131 -1.95 5.46 1.93
N ILE A 132 -0.64 5.32 1.90
CA ILE A 132 0.03 4.02 1.87
C ILE A 132 0.47 3.72 3.30
N LEU A 133 -0.09 2.68 3.90
CA LEU A 133 0.33 2.20 5.22
C LEU A 133 1.35 1.06 5.07
N PRO A 134 2.28 0.91 6.04
CA PRO A 134 3.18 -0.23 6.05
C PRO A 134 2.42 -1.51 6.40
N THR A 135 3.06 -2.65 6.15
CA THR A 135 2.64 -3.93 6.70
C THR A 135 3.79 -4.50 7.51
N HIS A 136 3.63 -4.64 8.81
CA HIS A 136 4.63 -5.15 9.74
C HIS A 136 4.73 -6.69 9.66
N ARG A 137 5.91 -7.23 9.99
CA ARG A 137 6.19 -8.67 9.92
C ARG A 137 6.36 -9.22 11.32
N VAL A 138 5.52 -10.17 11.70
CA VAL A 138 5.59 -10.88 12.98
C VAL A 138 6.09 -12.29 12.70
N VAL A 139 7.27 -12.60 13.22
CA VAL A 139 7.98 -13.86 13.04
C VAL A 139 7.61 -14.84 14.15
N HIS A 140 7.31 -16.08 13.76
CA HIS A 140 7.01 -17.16 14.69
C HIS A 140 7.45 -18.53 14.14
N GLY A 141 7.55 -19.51 15.04
CA GLY A 141 7.78 -20.92 14.68
C GLY A 141 9.14 -21.25 14.07
N LEU A 142 10.16 -20.40 14.23
CA LEU A 142 11.54 -20.72 13.87
C LEU A 142 12.18 -21.61 14.93
N ALA A 143 12.68 -22.80 14.57
CA ALA A 143 13.20 -23.75 15.55
C ALA A 143 14.40 -23.22 16.36
N ASP A 144 15.37 -22.59 15.68
CA ASP A 144 16.66 -22.19 16.27
C ASP A 144 16.80 -20.68 16.48
N PHE A 145 15.68 -20.00 16.78
CA PHE A 145 15.71 -18.54 16.97
C PHE A 145 16.44 -18.15 18.26
N ASP A 146 17.53 -17.41 18.08
CA ASP A 146 18.30 -16.79 19.14
C ASP A 146 18.45 -15.29 18.85
N LEU A 147 17.91 -14.45 19.73
CA LEU A 147 17.91 -13.01 19.55
C LEU A 147 19.33 -12.44 19.50
N GLU A 148 20.24 -12.90 20.36
CA GLU A 148 21.60 -12.36 20.42
C GLU A 148 22.39 -12.71 19.15
N ARG A 149 22.25 -13.96 18.67
CA ARG A 149 22.85 -14.38 17.39
C ARG A 149 22.30 -13.57 16.22
N VAL A 150 20.99 -13.31 16.22
CA VAL A 150 20.35 -12.48 15.18
C VAL A 150 20.89 -11.06 15.21
N LEU A 151 21.00 -10.43 16.39
CA LEU A 151 21.54 -9.07 16.54
C LEU A 151 23.02 -8.99 16.09
N GLU A 152 23.82 -9.99 16.44
CA GLU A 152 25.22 -10.10 16.02
C GLU A 152 25.35 -10.17 14.49
N GLN A 153 24.59 -11.05 13.85
CA GLN A 153 24.58 -11.20 12.38
C GLN A 153 24.13 -9.90 11.69
N LEU A 154 23.08 -9.26 12.21
CA LEU A 154 22.57 -7.98 11.70
C LEU A 154 23.60 -6.85 11.84
N GLY A 155 24.47 -6.88 12.86
CA GLY A 155 25.48 -5.85 13.11
C GLY A 155 26.42 -5.57 11.93
N SER A 156 26.63 -6.57 11.05
CA SER A 156 27.43 -6.43 9.82
C SER A 156 26.79 -5.51 8.77
N ARG A 157 25.45 -5.41 8.74
CA ARG A 157 24.68 -4.64 7.74
C ARG A 157 23.88 -3.50 8.33
N PHE A 158 23.62 -3.52 9.63
CA PHE A 158 22.83 -2.54 10.35
C PHE A 158 23.63 -1.94 11.51
N ALA A 159 23.42 -0.64 11.77
CA ALA A 159 23.63 -0.10 13.11
C ALA A 159 22.44 -0.54 13.97
N VAL A 160 22.73 -1.18 15.10
CA VAL A 160 21.75 -1.78 16.00
C VAL A 160 21.75 -0.98 17.29
N ASP A 161 20.72 -0.17 17.49
CA ASP A 161 20.57 0.68 18.68
C ASP A 161 19.47 0.08 19.57
N GLU A 162 19.80 -0.45 20.75
CA GLU A 162 18.77 -0.83 21.73
C GLU A 162 18.12 0.43 22.32
N LEU A 163 16.79 0.47 22.27
CA LEU A 163 16.02 1.60 22.75
C LEU A 163 15.59 1.37 24.20
N ALA A 164 15.72 2.40 25.02
CA ALA A 164 15.11 2.43 26.35
C ALA A 164 13.57 2.30 26.23
N ALA A 165 12.90 2.10 27.36
CA ALA A 165 11.44 2.08 27.40
C ALA A 165 10.88 3.39 26.84
N MET A 166 10.17 3.29 25.71
CA MET A 166 9.55 4.40 25.00
C MET A 166 8.07 4.09 24.76
N THR A 167 7.25 5.14 24.66
CA THR A 167 5.87 5.03 24.21
C THR A 167 5.80 4.65 22.74
N SER A 168 4.66 4.10 22.29
CA SER A 168 4.48 3.77 20.87
C SER A 168 4.59 4.99 19.95
N ALA A 169 4.16 6.17 20.40
CA ALA A 169 4.28 7.42 19.65
C ALA A 169 5.74 7.86 19.46
N GLU A 170 6.57 7.70 20.49
CA GLU A 170 8.01 8.00 20.40
C GLU A 170 8.72 7.01 19.48
N LEU A 171 8.38 5.71 19.57
CA LEU A 171 8.91 4.67 18.69
C LEU A 171 8.59 4.96 17.22
N ARG A 172 7.34 5.34 16.90
CA ARG A 172 6.94 5.76 15.55
C ARG A 172 7.75 6.96 15.07
N THR A 173 7.92 7.97 15.92
CA THR A 173 8.70 9.17 15.60
C THR A 173 10.17 8.82 15.32
N LYS A 174 10.75 7.94 16.14
CA LYS A 174 12.13 7.48 15.98
C LYS A 174 12.30 6.73 14.65
N LEU A 175 11.41 5.79 14.34
CA LEU A 175 11.41 5.03 13.10
C LEU A 175 11.24 5.92 11.86
N ALA A 176 10.30 6.87 11.93
CA ALA A 176 10.02 7.81 10.83
C ALA A 176 11.17 8.81 10.58
N SER A 177 12.08 9.00 11.55
CA SER A 177 13.23 9.91 11.40
C SER A 177 14.34 9.38 10.50
N ARG A 178 14.31 8.09 10.14
CA ARG A 178 15.33 7.42 9.33
C ARG A 178 14.70 6.58 8.23
N GLU A 179 15.20 6.73 7.01
CA GLU A 179 14.85 5.82 5.92
C GLU A 179 15.62 4.50 6.07
N ARG A 180 15.14 3.42 5.43
CA ARG A 180 15.85 2.13 5.41
C ARG A 180 16.13 1.65 6.83
N SER A 181 15.13 1.79 7.69
CA SER A 181 15.23 1.49 9.10
C SER A 181 14.02 0.73 9.59
N PHE A 182 14.22 -0.05 10.66
CA PHE A 182 13.22 -0.96 11.19
C PHE A 182 13.25 -0.94 12.71
N LEU A 183 12.09 -1.10 13.35
CA LEU A 183 12.08 -1.51 14.75
C LEU A 183 12.01 -3.03 14.81
N LEU A 184 12.89 -3.65 15.59
CA LEU A 184 12.82 -5.05 15.99
C LEU A 184 12.34 -5.10 17.44
N ALA A 185 11.15 -5.63 17.67
CA ALA A 185 10.65 -5.93 19.01
C ALA A 185 10.73 -7.45 19.26
N SER A 186 11.41 -7.87 20.32
CA SER A 186 11.57 -9.29 20.68
C SER A 186 11.82 -9.44 22.18
N ARG A 187 11.13 -10.38 22.84
CA ARG A 187 11.30 -10.70 24.27
C ARG A 187 11.26 -9.45 25.18
N GLY A 188 10.38 -8.49 24.87
CA GLY A 188 10.23 -7.25 25.63
C GLY A 188 11.30 -6.18 25.38
N ARG A 189 12.29 -6.44 24.52
CA ARG A 189 13.32 -5.48 24.09
C ARG A 189 12.98 -4.93 22.72
N ILE A 190 13.40 -3.68 22.48
CA ILE A 190 13.15 -2.99 21.21
C ILE A 190 14.46 -2.41 20.69
N PHE A 191 14.76 -2.67 19.42
CA PHE A 191 15.96 -2.20 18.75
C PHE A 191 15.58 -1.39 17.52
N LEU A 192 16.31 -0.31 17.26
CA LEU A 192 16.29 0.39 15.99
C LEU A 192 17.42 -0.15 15.11
N LEU A 193 17.04 -0.79 14.01
CA LEU A 193 17.95 -1.25 12.97
C LEU A 193 18.04 -0.16 11.90
N SER A 194 19.22 0.42 11.68
CA SER A 194 19.45 1.40 10.62
C SER A 194 20.44 0.84 9.60
N LEU A 195 20.04 0.75 8.33
CA LEU A 195 20.90 0.18 7.30
C LEU A 195 22.22 0.96 7.20
N ARG A 196 23.36 0.25 7.21
CA ARG A 196 24.68 0.86 7.00
C ARG A 196 24.85 1.25 5.52
N PRO A 197 25.56 2.34 5.22
CA PRO A 197 25.83 2.73 3.83
C PRO A 197 26.46 1.60 3.00
N GLY A 198 25.91 1.34 1.81
CA GLY A 198 26.40 0.32 0.88
C GLY A 198 25.91 -1.10 1.18
N ALA A 199 25.23 -1.33 2.31
CA ALA A 199 24.64 -2.65 2.61
C ALA A 199 23.49 -3.02 1.66
N GLU A 200 22.81 -2.03 1.07
CA GLU A 200 21.79 -2.19 0.04
C GLU A 200 22.30 -2.91 -1.23
N ALA A 201 23.61 -2.91 -1.48
CA ALA A 201 24.20 -3.60 -2.62
C ALA A 201 24.02 -5.13 -2.56
N ALA A 202 23.75 -5.68 -1.38
CA ALA A 202 23.45 -7.10 -1.18
C ALA A 202 21.98 -7.47 -1.48
N VAL A 203 21.13 -6.49 -1.76
CA VAL A 203 19.74 -6.71 -2.20
C VAL A 203 19.75 -6.89 -3.72
N ALA A 204 18.94 -7.80 -4.26
CA ALA A 204 18.83 -8.01 -5.71
C ALA A 204 17.92 -6.98 -6.39
N GLY A 205 18.11 -6.76 -7.70
CA GLY A 205 17.30 -5.87 -8.52
C GLY A 205 17.94 -4.50 -8.78
N PRO A 206 17.27 -3.59 -9.50
CA PRO A 206 17.77 -2.24 -9.75
C PRO A 206 17.68 -1.36 -8.50
N GLU A 207 18.31 -0.19 -8.56
CA GLU A 207 18.38 0.76 -7.43
C GLU A 207 17.01 1.09 -6.81
N PRO A 208 15.94 1.37 -7.57
CA PRO A 208 14.64 1.73 -6.99
C PRO A 208 14.01 0.64 -6.13
N LEU A 209 14.39 -0.63 -6.32
CA LEU A 209 13.98 -1.74 -5.45
C LEU A 209 14.94 -1.90 -4.27
N ARG A 210 16.25 -1.90 -4.52
CA ARG A 210 17.27 -2.16 -3.50
C ARG A 210 17.30 -1.11 -2.38
N THR A 211 16.77 0.08 -2.63
CA THR A 211 16.73 1.17 -1.64
C THR A 211 15.42 1.27 -0.87
N LEU A 212 14.47 0.35 -1.08
CA LEU A 212 13.21 0.28 -0.34
C LEU A 212 13.31 -0.59 0.90
N ASP A 213 12.67 -0.11 1.98
CA ASP A 213 12.58 -0.78 3.27
C ASP A 213 12.09 -2.24 3.15
N VAL A 214 11.11 -2.54 2.30
CA VAL A 214 10.53 -3.90 2.19
C VAL A 214 11.49 -4.89 1.53
N PRO A 215 12.04 -4.65 0.32
CA PRO A 215 13.12 -5.44 -0.26
C PRO A 215 14.33 -5.61 0.68
N ILE A 216 14.76 -4.55 1.37
CA ILE A 216 15.87 -4.62 2.32
C ILE A 216 15.54 -5.58 3.47
N LEU A 217 14.36 -5.45 4.09
CA LEU A 217 13.94 -6.34 5.17
C LEU A 217 13.86 -7.79 4.68
N HIS A 218 13.23 -8.03 3.53
CA HIS A 218 13.04 -9.37 2.98
C HIS A 218 14.39 -10.03 2.70
N ALA A 219 15.27 -9.35 1.97
CA ALA A 219 16.56 -9.94 1.59
C ALA A 219 17.53 -10.07 2.77
N LEU A 220 17.78 -8.98 3.51
CA LEU A 220 18.87 -8.96 4.49
C LEU A 220 18.47 -9.57 5.84
N VAL A 221 17.20 -9.41 6.23
CA VAL A 221 16.71 -9.88 7.53
C VAL A 221 16.00 -11.21 7.41
N LEU A 222 14.95 -11.30 6.59
CA LEU A 222 14.13 -12.52 6.53
C LEU A 222 14.90 -13.66 5.86
N GLU A 223 15.47 -13.45 4.67
CA GLU A 223 16.18 -14.48 3.93
C GLU A 223 17.58 -14.75 4.52
N GLN A 224 18.46 -13.75 4.53
CA GLN A 224 19.88 -13.96 4.86
C GLN A 224 20.14 -14.21 6.35
N THR A 225 19.35 -13.61 7.25
CA THR A 225 19.58 -13.72 8.70
C THR A 225 18.68 -14.79 9.33
N LEU A 226 17.38 -14.79 9.00
CA LEU A 226 16.40 -15.70 9.62
C LEU A 226 16.12 -16.97 8.81
N GLY A 227 16.64 -17.10 7.58
CA GLY A 227 16.43 -18.27 6.74
C GLY A 227 14.99 -18.44 6.23
N ILE A 228 14.16 -17.39 6.30
CA ILE A 228 12.79 -17.40 5.79
C ILE A 228 12.84 -17.09 4.29
N ASP A 229 12.94 -18.15 3.48
CA ASP A 229 12.99 -18.03 2.02
C ASP A 229 11.71 -17.44 1.40
N ARG A 230 11.77 -17.12 0.10
CA ARG A 230 10.65 -16.51 -0.62
C ARG A 230 9.39 -17.38 -0.63
N ALA A 231 9.53 -18.70 -0.73
CA ALA A 231 8.40 -19.61 -0.74
C ALA A 231 7.69 -19.63 0.64
N ALA A 232 8.45 -19.59 1.73
CA ALA A 232 7.94 -19.48 3.09
C ALA A 232 7.29 -18.11 3.34
N GLN A 233 7.81 -17.04 2.73
CA GLN A 233 7.18 -15.71 2.77
C GLN A 233 5.83 -15.69 2.04
N GLU A 234 5.77 -16.24 0.83
CA GLU A 234 4.52 -16.34 0.03
C GLU A 234 3.46 -17.18 0.74
N LYS A 235 3.86 -18.32 1.31
CA LYS A 235 2.98 -19.23 2.07
C LYS A 235 2.72 -18.77 3.50
N GLN A 236 3.39 -17.71 3.96
CA GLN A 236 3.27 -17.16 5.31
C GLN A 236 3.53 -18.19 6.43
N THR A 237 4.45 -19.14 6.20
CA THR A 237 4.67 -20.28 7.12
C THR A 237 5.24 -19.84 8.48
N ASN A 238 6.13 -18.84 8.47
CA ASN A 238 6.77 -18.29 9.67
C ASN A 238 6.50 -16.79 9.86
N LEU A 239 5.50 -16.26 9.17
CA LEU A 239 5.22 -14.83 9.12
C LEU A 239 3.73 -14.55 9.25
N ARG A 240 3.39 -13.63 10.16
CA ARG A 240 2.10 -12.93 10.14
C ARG A 240 2.32 -11.49 9.70
N TYR A 241 1.34 -10.97 8.98
CA TYR A 241 1.34 -9.61 8.48
C TYR A 241 0.35 -8.75 9.25
N VAL A 242 0.85 -7.71 9.92
CA VAL A 242 0.04 -6.83 10.78
C VAL A 242 0.14 -5.40 10.27
N LYS A 243 -1.00 -4.77 10.00
CA LYS A 243 -1.03 -3.41 9.41
C LYS A 243 -0.96 -2.30 10.45
N ASP A 244 -1.48 -2.58 11.64
CA ASP A 244 -1.50 -1.62 12.74
C ASP A 244 -0.21 -1.76 13.56
N PHE A 245 0.44 -0.62 13.81
CA PHE A 245 1.74 -0.60 14.45
C PHE A 245 1.67 -0.94 15.95
N ASP A 246 0.66 -0.46 16.70
CA ASP A 246 0.56 -0.83 18.12
C ASP A 246 0.11 -2.28 18.27
N ALA A 247 -0.75 -2.78 17.36
CA ALA A 247 -1.09 -4.19 17.31
C ALA A 247 0.14 -5.06 17.01
N ALA A 248 1.05 -4.61 16.13
CA ALA A 248 2.30 -5.32 15.87
C ALA A 248 3.24 -5.32 17.08
N LEU A 249 3.31 -4.21 17.83
CA LEU A 249 4.02 -4.17 19.11
C LEU A 249 3.40 -5.10 20.15
N GLU A 250 2.07 -5.17 20.22
CA GLU A 250 1.38 -6.07 21.14
C GLU A 250 1.59 -7.54 20.76
N GLU A 251 1.51 -7.88 19.47
CA GLU A 251 1.82 -9.23 18.98
C GLU A 251 3.24 -9.66 19.36
N SER A 252 4.22 -8.73 19.39
CA SER A 252 5.60 -9.03 19.81
C SER A 252 5.74 -9.54 21.25
N ARG A 253 4.71 -9.33 22.08
CA ARG A 253 4.66 -9.78 23.48
C ARG A 253 4.04 -11.16 23.65
N ARG A 254 3.47 -11.73 22.59
CA ARG A 254 2.82 -13.04 22.67
C ARG A 254 3.85 -14.15 22.85
N PRO A 255 3.54 -15.22 23.62
CA PRO A 255 4.48 -16.32 23.85
C PRO A 255 4.92 -17.07 22.59
N ASP A 256 4.06 -17.12 21.57
CA ASP A 256 4.33 -17.80 20.30
C ASP A 256 5.14 -16.96 19.30
N VAL A 257 5.38 -15.68 19.62
CA VAL A 257 6.06 -14.73 18.73
C VAL A 257 7.51 -14.56 19.13
N GLN A 258 8.39 -14.61 18.14
CA GLN A 258 9.83 -14.53 18.32
C GLN A 258 10.36 -13.13 18.05
N ALA A 259 9.81 -12.45 17.05
CA ALA A 259 10.17 -11.08 16.72
C ALA A 259 9.04 -10.38 15.97
N ALA A 260 8.94 -9.06 16.12
CA ALA A 260 8.13 -8.21 15.24
C ALA A 260 9.01 -7.13 14.62
N PHE A 261 8.95 -7.02 13.29
CA PHE A 261 9.61 -6.00 12.51
C PHE A 261 8.60 -4.94 12.08
N LEU A 262 8.78 -3.71 12.57
CA LEU A 262 7.97 -2.56 12.20
C LEU A 262 8.73 -1.69 11.18
N LEU A 263 8.01 -1.17 10.19
CA LEU A 263 8.57 -0.54 9.00
C LEU A 263 7.95 0.82 8.78
N ASN A 264 8.67 1.68 8.06
CA ASN A 264 8.08 2.88 7.47
C ASN A 264 7.16 2.53 6.29
N PRO A 265 6.13 3.35 6.04
CA PRO A 265 5.33 3.23 4.82
C PRO A 265 6.16 3.53 3.58
N THR A 266 5.89 2.80 2.49
CA THR A 266 6.39 3.16 1.17
C THR A 266 5.77 4.48 0.72
N ARG A 267 6.61 5.41 0.25
CA ARG A 267 6.17 6.71 -0.25
C ARG A 267 5.67 6.61 -1.70
N ILE A 268 4.80 7.54 -2.09
CA ILE A 268 4.29 7.62 -3.47
C ILE A 268 5.43 7.82 -4.49
N SER A 269 6.44 8.63 -4.15
CA SER A 269 7.61 8.84 -5.01
C SER A 269 8.41 7.56 -5.24
N GLN A 270 8.58 6.76 -4.19
CA GLN A 270 9.23 5.44 -4.25
C GLN A 270 8.43 4.47 -5.12
N LEU A 271 7.10 4.47 -4.99
CA LEU A 271 6.23 3.67 -5.85
C LEU A 271 6.34 4.04 -7.32
N ARG A 272 6.31 5.34 -7.62
CA ARG A 272 6.49 5.83 -8.98
C ARG A 272 7.84 5.41 -9.55
N ALA A 273 8.93 5.56 -8.78
CA ALA A 273 10.26 5.20 -9.22
C ALA A 273 10.41 3.72 -9.59
N VAL A 274 9.83 2.81 -8.80
CA VAL A 274 9.81 1.37 -9.11
C VAL A 274 9.01 1.09 -10.38
N ALA A 275 7.80 1.65 -10.49
CA ALA A 275 6.95 1.40 -11.64
C ALA A 275 7.51 2.00 -12.95
N ASP A 276 8.11 3.19 -12.89
CA ASP A 276 8.78 3.81 -14.05
C ASP A 276 10.03 3.02 -14.49
N ALA A 277 10.64 2.25 -13.58
CA ALA A 277 11.72 1.32 -13.91
C ALA A 277 11.20 -0.01 -14.50
N GLY A 278 9.88 -0.21 -14.62
CA GLY A 278 9.28 -1.45 -15.12
C GLY A 278 9.33 -2.60 -14.10
N GLU A 279 9.58 -2.30 -12.83
CA GLU A 279 9.78 -3.27 -11.77
C GLU A 279 8.52 -3.50 -10.93
N VAL A 280 8.51 -4.62 -10.19
CA VAL A 280 7.42 -4.99 -9.28
C VAL A 280 7.95 -5.09 -7.85
N MET A 281 7.24 -4.48 -6.90
CA MET A 281 7.59 -4.59 -5.48
C MET A 281 7.25 -5.97 -4.92
N PRO A 282 7.96 -6.45 -3.87
CA PRO A 282 7.58 -7.66 -3.16
C PRO A 282 6.15 -7.61 -2.61
N GLN A 283 5.57 -8.78 -2.35
CA GLN A 283 4.23 -8.85 -1.78
C GLN A 283 4.13 -8.13 -0.43
N LYS A 284 2.97 -7.53 -0.18
CA LYS A 284 2.68 -6.76 1.04
C LYS A 284 3.65 -5.58 1.24
N SER A 285 4.14 -4.99 0.14
CA SER A 285 4.93 -3.75 0.21
C SER A 285 4.05 -2.52 0.46
N THR A 286 2.83 -2.50 -0.08
CA THR A 286 1.94 -1.34 -0.02
C THR A 286 0.56 -1.75 0.48
N PHE A 287 0.01 -0.97 1.43
CA PHE A 287 -1.39 -1.07 1.83
C PHE A 287 -2.08 0.29 1.62
N PHE A 288 -2.69 0.45 0.44
CA PHE A 288 -3.52 1.62 0.14
C PHE A 288 -4.77 1.65 1.02
N PHE A 289 -5.00 2.79 1.66
CA PHE A 289 -6.17 3.07 2.48
C PHE A 289 -6.79 4.43 2.10
N PRO A 290 -8.13 4.57 2.13
CA PRO A 290 -9.12 3.54 2.42
C PRO A 290 -9.21 2.48 1.32
N LYS A 291 -9.60 1.26 1.69
CA LYS A 291 -9.97 0.23 0.71
C LYS A 291 -11.40 0.48 0.23
N LEU A 292 -11.63 0.33 -1.06
CA LEU A 292 -12.99 0.33 -1.58
C LEU A 292 -13.71 -0.96 -1.19
N ALA A 293 -14.97 -0.82 -0.82
CA ALA A 293 -15.84 -1.96 -0.63
C ALA A 293 -16.06 -2.67 -1.96
N SER A 294 -15.86 -3.98 -1.98
CA SER A 294 -16.13 -4.81 -3.14
C SER A 294 -17.65 -4.97 -3.32
N GLY A 295 -18.09 -5.09 -4.57
CA GLY A 295 -19.51 -5.29 -4.90
C GLY A 295 -20.38 -4.03 -4.87
N LEU A 296 -19.83 -2.85 -4.56
CA LEU A 296 -20.58 -1.58 -4.64
C LEU A 296 -21.03 -1.25 -6.06
N VAL A 297 -20.16 -1.51 -7.03
CA VAL A 297 -20.46 -1.44 -8.45
C VAL A 297 -19.90 -2.70 -9.09
N LEU A 298 -20.77 -3.39 -9.80
CA LEU A 298 -20.47 -4.59 -10.57
C LEU A 298 -20.91 -4.31 -11.99
N ASP A 299 -20.07 -4.67 -12.93
CA ASP A 299 -20.29 -4.49 -14.35
C ASP A 299 -20.31 -5.89 -14.98
N PRO A 300 -21.43 -6.32 -15.58
CA PRO A 300 -21.48 -7.60 -16.25
C PRO A 300 -20.49 -7.62 -17.40
N ILE A 301 -19.83 -8.76 -17.60
CA ILE A 301 -18.94 -8.97 -18.75
C ILE A 301 -19.75 -9.73 -19.79
N ASP A 302 -20.19 -9.03 -20.84
CA ASP A 302 -20.94 -9.62 -21.96
C ASP A 302 -20.20 -9.36 -23.30
N PRO A 303 -19.64 -10.38 -23.97
CA PRO A 303 -18.96 -10.21 -25.25
C PRO A 303 -19.87 -9.69 -26.38
N LEU A 304 -21.19 -9.69 -26.19
CA LEU A 304 -22.17 -9.19 -27.16
C LEU A 304 -22.53 -7.72 -26.94
N GLU A 305 -22.18 -7.14 -25.80
CA GLU A 305 -22.43 -5.72 -25.45
C GLU A 305 -21.30 -4.82 -25.98
N GLU A 306 -21.65 -3.65 -26.53
CA GLU A 306 -20.70 -2.59 -26.86
C GLU A 306 -20.55 -1.61 -25.69
N ALA A 307 -19.31 -1.19 -25.40
CA ALA A 307 -18.97 -0.20 -24.39
C ALA A 307 -19.10 1.26 -24.88
#